data_AF-A0A3D0P366-F1
#
_entry.id   AF-A0A3D0P366-F1
#
_cell.length_a   1.000
_cell.length_b   1.000
_cell.length_c   1.000
_cell.angle_alpha   90.00
_cell.angle_beta   90.00
_cell.angle_gamma   90.00
#
_symmetry.space_group_name_H-M   'P 1'
#
loop_
_entity.id
_entity.type
_entity.pdbx_description
1 polymer ?
#
loop_
_entity_poly.entity_id
_entity_poly.type
_entity_poly.pdbx_seq_one_letter_code
_entity_poly.pdbx_strand_id
1 'polypeptide(L)' 'MELQGHKLHETWQVEVGGTVYEAPFAELPDWISEGSLQPEDKVRRGNLRWIEARKVPQLLPFFNAKAKGEPLPV' A
#
# COMPACT_ATOMS: atom_id res chain seq x y z
N MET A 1 -11.48 16.98 -24.02
CA MET A 1 -11.07 17.22 -22.62
C MET A 1 -11.37 15.95 -21.84
N GLU A 2 -10.40 15.05 -21.73
CA GLU A 2 -10.57 13.77 -21.03
C GLU A 2 -9.65 13.76 -19.81
N LEU A 3 -10.12 14.39 -18.74
CA LEU A 3 -9.44 14.36 -17.45
C LEU A 3 -10.29 13.51 -16.52
N GLN A 4 -10.19 12.19 -16.61
CA GLN A 4 -10.73 11.26 -15.59
C GLN A 4 -10.23 9.80 -15.77
N GLY A 5 -8.92 9.59 -15.97
CA GLY A 5 -8.28 8.27 -15.81
C GLY A 5 -7.57 8.08 -14.46
N HIS A 6 -7.11 9.17 -13.85
CA HIS A 6 -6.02 9.20 -12.86
C HIS A 6 -6.19 8.47 -11.52
N LYS A 7 -7.34 7.84 -11.22
CA LYS A 7 -7.54 7.16 -9.92
C LYS A 7 -7.24 5.65 -9.92
N LEU A 8 -7.19 4.99 -11.08
CA LEU A 8 -7.00 3.53 -11.16
C LEU A 8 -5.55 3.11 -11.48
N HIS A 9 -4.70 4.07 -11.84
CA HIS A 9 -3.31 3.83 -12.24
C HIS A 9 -2.34 4.71 -11.43
N GLU A 10 -2.69 5.01 -10.17
CA GLU A 10 -1.73 5.55 -9.21
C GLU A 10 -0.77 4.43 -8.81
N THR A 11 0.42 4.41 -9.43
CA THR A 11 1.51 3.52 -9.07
C THR A 11 2.08 3.92 -7.71
N TRP A 12 2.08 2.96 -6.79
CA TRP A 12 2.74 3.05 -5.50
C TRP A 12 4.12 2.41 -5.60
N GLN A 13 5.05 2.97 -4.83
CA GLN A 13 6.36 2.40 -4.65
C GLN A 13 6.53 1.98 -3.22
N VAL A 14 7.06 0.78 -3.03
CA VAL A 14 7.16 0.08 -1.75
C VAL A 14 8.60 -0.35 -1.54
N GLU A 15 9.23 0.09 -0.46
CA GLU A 15 10.58 -0.31 -0.05
C GLU A 15 10.47 -1.43 0.99
N VAL A 16 10.83 -2.66 0.60
CA VAL A 16 10.89 -3.83 1.49
C VAL A 16 12.34 -4.30 1.56
N GLY A 17 12.92 -4.27 2.77
CA GLY A 17 14.30 -4.74 2.99
C GLY A 17 15.35 -4.01 2.13
N GLY A 18 15.11 -2.75 1.73
CA GLY A 18 16.00 -1.95 0.88
C GLY A 18 15.80 -2.13 -0.63
N THR A 19 14.86 -2.98 -1.05
CA THR A 19 14.46 -3.10 -2.47
C THR A 19 13.16 -2.36 -2.71
N VAL A 20 13.12 -1.56 -3.77
CA VAL A 20 11.92 -0.81 -4.17
C VAL A 20 11.15 -1.58 -5.23
N TYR A 21 9.87 -1.82 -4.96
CA TYR A 21 8.91 -2.41 -5.88
C TYR A 21 7.87 -1.39 -6.29
N GLU A 22 7.31 -1.54 -7.49
CA GLU A 22 6.24 -0.69 -8.01
C GLU A 22 4.99 -1.53 -8.22
N ALA A 23 3.88 -1.12 -7.61
CA ALA A 23 2.61 -1.84 -7.66
C ALA A 23 1.42 -0.87 -7.62
N PRO A 24 0.28 -1.20 -8.23
CA PRO A 24 -0.96 -0.46 -8.02
C PRO A 24 -1.40 -0.57 -6.56
N PHE A 25 -2.15 0.43 -6.07
CA PHE A 25 -2.70 0.39 -4.71
C PHE A 25 -3.51 -0.88 -4.43
N ALA A 26 -4.21 -1.40 -5.45
CA ALA A 26 -5.06 -2.58 -5.34
C ALA A 26 -4.30 -3.86 -4.94
N GLU A 27 -3.00 -3.96 -5.19
CA GLU A 27 -2.19 -5.12 -4.80
C GLU A 27 -1.59 -4.98 -3.39
N LEU A 28 -1.51 -3.77 -2.84
CA LEU A 28 -0.94 -3.55 -1.50
C LEU A 28 -1.71 -4.31 -0.39
N PRO A 29 -3.06 -4.37 -0.39
CA PRO A 29 -3.82 -5.22 0.52
C PRO A 29 -3.38 -6.68 0.52
N ASP A 30 -3.18 -7.28 -0.65
CA ASP A 30 -2.74 -8.67 -0.77
C ASP A 30 -1.35 -8.86 -0.17
N TRP A 31 -0.42 -7.93 -0.44
CA TRP A 31 0.93 -7.98 0.12
C TRP A 31 0.91 -7.83 1.64
N ILE A 32 0.01 -7.00 2.17
CA ILE A 32 -0.23 -6.90 3.61
C ILE A 32 -0.72 -8.26 4.10
N SER A 33 -1.74 -8.86 3.51
CA SER A 33 -2.26 -10.19 3.86
C SER A 33 -1.16 -11.23 3.97
N GLU A 34 -0.35 -11.34 2.92
CA GLU A 34 0.74 -12.32 2.78
C GLU A 34 1.92 -12.05 3.72
N GLY A 35 2.09 -10.80 4.17
CA GLY A 35 3.22 -10.39 5.01
C GLY A 35 4.46 -9.96 4.24
N SER A 36 4.32 -9.83 2.93
CA SER A 36 5.28 -9.19 2.04
C SER A 36 5.39 -7.68 2.28
N LEU A 37 4.31 -7.04 2.75
CA LEU A 37 4.29 -5.64 3.18
C LEU A 37 4.02 -5.53 4.68
N GLN A 38 5.00 -5.01 5.41
CA GLN A 38 4.95 -4.78 6.85
C GLN A 38 4.57 -3.32 7.17
N PRO A 39 3.99 -3.07 8.36
CA PRO A 39 3.63 -1.70 8.78
C PRO A 39 4.82 -0.74 8.87
N GLU A 40 6.03 -1.28 9.05
CA GLU A 40 7.30 -0.54 9.19
C GLU A 40 7.95 -0.23 7.83
N ASP A 41 7.58 -0.96 6.78
CA ASP A 41 8.09 -0.73 5.42
C ASP A 41 7.67 0.64 4.91
N LYS A 42 8.48 1.23 4.02
CA LYS A 42 8.20 2.54 3.47
C LYS A 42 7.42 2.43 2.18
N VAL A 43 6.43 3.29 2.03
CA VAL A 43 5.66 3.44 0.80
C VAL A 43 5.61 4.90 0.37
N ARG A 44 5.53 5.13 -0.93
CA ARG A 44 5.22 6.43 -1.50
C ARG A 44 4.29 6.28 -2.70
N ARG A 45 3.55 7.34 -2.97
CA ARG A 45 2.60 7.42 -4.07
C ARG A 45 3.10 8.45 -5.07
N GLY A 46 3.45 8.02 -6.28
CA GLY A 46 4.09 8.87 -7.28
C GLY A 46 5.29 9.65 -6.71
N ASN A 47 5.27 10.97 -6.82
CA ASN A 47 6.36 11.85 -6.36
C ASN A 47 6.22 12.34 -4.90
N LEU A 48 5.36 11.71 -4.09
CA LEU A 48 5.25 12.03 -2.67
C LEU A 48 6.46 11.50 -1.87
N ARG A 49 6.58 11.97 -0.63
CA ARG A 49 7.61 11.49 0.31
C ARG A 49 7.36 10.03 0.71
N TRP A 50 8.45 9.34 1.02
CA TRP A 50 8.42 8.04 1.68
C TRP A 50 7.87 8.17 3.10
N ILE A 51 6.91 7.32 3.45
CA ILE A 51 6.35 7.18 4.79
C ILE A 51 6.17 5.71 5.14
N GLU A 52 6.16 5.36 6.42
CA GLU A 52 5.83 4.00 6.84
C GLU A 52 4.42 3.62 6.36
N ALA A 53 4.21 2.36 5.97
CA ALA A 53 2.94 1.87 5.47
C ALA A 53 1.81 2.06 6.50
N ARG A 54 2.09 1.88 7.80
CA ARG A 54 1.13 2.17 8.89
C ARG A 54 0.69 3.63 8.98
N LYS A 55 1.44 4.57 8.40
CA LYS A 55 1.10 5.99 8.38
C LYS A 55 0.20 6.36 7.19
N VAL A 56 -0.05 5.42 6.28
CA VAL A 56 -1.01 5.59 5.18
C VAL A 56 -2.42 5.28 5.71
N PRO A 57 -3.33 6.27 5.77
CA PRO A 57 -4.68 6.05 6.30
C PRO A 57 -5.46 4.99 5.53
N GLN A 58 -5.20 4.86 4.23
CA GLN A 58 -5.86 3.87 3.37
C GLN A 58 -5.39 2.44 3.63
N LEU A 59 -4.19 2.22 4.19
CA LEU A 59 -3.65 0.89 4.48
C LEU A 59 -3.95 0.42 5.92
N LEU A 60 -4.26 1.36 6.83
CA LEU A 60 -4.56 1.06 8.22
C LEU A 60 -5.65 -0.01 8.44
N PRO A 61 -6.79 0.00 7.72
CA PRO A 61 -7.80 -1.05 7.89
C PRO A 61 -7.28 -2.45 7.59
N PHE A 62 -6.43 -2.59 6.58
CA PHE A 62 -5.83 -3.87 6.17
C PHE A 62 -4.83 -4.37 7.21
N PHE A 63 -3.96 -3.49 7.72
CA PHE A 63 -3.05 -3.84 8.82
C PHE A 63 -3.81 -4.25 10.08
N ASN A 64 -4.88 -3.54 10.43
CA ASN A 64 -5.70 -3.86 11.58
C ASN A 64 -6.43 -5.21 11.41
N ALA A 65 -7.01 -5.47 10.24
CA ALA A 65 -7.66 -6.73 9.93
C ALA A 65 -6.66 -7.90 10.03
N LYS A 66 -5.48 -7.77 9.43
CA LYS A 66 -4.41 -8.76 9.53
C LYS A 66 -3.97 -8.99 10.98
N ALA A 67 -3.73 -7.92 11.74
CA ALA A 67 -3.31 -8.03 13.15
C ALA A 67 -4.34 -8.75 14.03
N LYS A 68 -5.62 -8.68 13.65
CA LYS A 68 -6.72 -9.36 14.34
C LYS A 68 -7.04 -10.76 13.78
N GLY A 69 -6.45 -11.15 12.66
CA GLY A 69 -6.81 -12.37 11.94
C GLY A 69 -8.19 -12.31 11.28
N GLU A 70 -8.69 -11.11 11.02
CA GLU A 70 -9.97 -10.87 10.33
C GLU A 70 -9.76 -10.87 8.80
N PRO A 71 -10.79 -11.22 8.01
CA PRO A 71 -10.71 -11.08 6.56
C PRO A 71 -10.44 -9.62 6.17
N LEU A 72 -9.63 -9.42 5.13
CA LEU A 72 -9.34 -8.08 4.64
C LEU A 72 -10.63 -7.39 4.18
N PRO A 73 -10.79 -6.07 4.46
CA PRO A 73 -11.92 -5.31 3.97
C PRO A 73 -11.89 -5.27 2.43
N VAL A 74 -13.04 -5.58 1.81
CA VAL A 74 -13.26 -5.50 0.35
C VAL A 74 -13.63 -4.08 -0.09
#